data_AF-A0A927XXM5-F1
#
_entry.id   AF-A0A927XXM5-F1
#
_cell.length_a   1.000
_cell.length_b   1.000
_cell.length_c   1.000
_cell.angle_alpha   90.00
_cell.angle_beta   90.00
_cell.angle_gamma   90.00
#
_symmetry.space_group_name_H-M   'P 1'
#
loop_
_entity.id
_entity.type
_entity.pdbx_description
1 polymer ?
#
loop_
_entity_poly.entity_id
_entity_poly.type
_entity_poly.pdbx_seq_one_letter_code
_entity_poly.pdbx_strand_id
1 'polypeptide(L)'
;MALPTIVKITGINVHGAIVKTTNEKSFYVNSFTPMNGVLDITAPMGSMTIYELAEIVSGCFEPDSTFENVKWVTFKFNTITVTVTLGEARWNTDYVVQKWKKAWDDDLKAKDKVEKFSAYLDEDIDE
;
A
#
# COMPACT_ATOMS: atom_id res chain seq x y z
N MET A 1 13.85 20.97 1.52
CA MET A 1 12.59 20.40 1.00
C MET A 1 12.97 19.22 0.14
N ALA A 2 12.51 18.01 0.47
CA ALA A 2 12.65 16.87 -0.44
C ALA A 2 11.79 17.14 -1.68
N LEU A 3 12.31 16.86 -2.86
CA LEU A 3 11.53 16.96 -4.10
C LEU A 3 10.41 15.91 -4.06
N PRO A 4 9.21 16.21 -4.60
CA PRO A 4 8.14 15.23 -4.71
C PRO A 4 8.61 14.01 -5.51
N THR A 5 8.23 12.82 -5.04
CA THR A 5 8.51 11.56 -5.76
C THR A 5 7.54 11.46 -6.93
N ILE A 6 7.94 12.01 -8.08
CA ILE A 6 7.15 11.93 -9.31
C ILE A 6 7.20 10.50 -9.85
N VAL A 7 6.06 9.84 -9.93
CA VAL A 7 5.93 8.49 -10.48
C VAL A 7 5.79 8.57 -12.00
N LYS A 8 6.92 8.39 -12.71
CA LYS A 8 6.94 8.21 -14.17
C LYS A 8 7.25 6.76 -14.51
N ILE A 9 6.38 6.14 -15.29
CA ILE A 9 6.53 4.75 -15.73
C ILE A 9 7.59 4.69 -16.83
N THR A 10 8.70 3.99 -16.57
CA THR A 10 9.76 3.77 -17.58
C THR A 10 9.66 2.42 -18.31
N GLY A 11 8.69 1.57 -17.95
CA GLY A 11 8.35 0.32 -18.64
C GLY A 11 7.17 -0.42 -17.98
N ILE A 12 6.32 -1.08 -18.78
CA ILE A 12 5.20 -1.92 -18.32
C ILE A 12 5.34 -3.29 -19.02
N ASN A 13 5.41 -4.37 -18.24
CA ASN A 13 5.19 -5.72 -18.78
C ASN A 13 3.77 -6.17 -18.40
N VAL A 14 2.93 -6.41 -19.40
CA VAL A 14 1.53 -6.79 -19.23
C VAL A 14 1.45 -8.23 -18.67
N HIS A 15 1.01 -8.34 -17.41
CA HIS A 15 0.78 -9.50 -16.50
C HIS A 15 1.56 -9.31 -15.20
N GLY A 16 1.05 -8.49 -14.28
CA GLY A 16 1.82 -8.05 -13.11
C GLY A 16 2.99 -7.18 -13.55
N ALA A 17 2.71 -5.90 -13.81
CA ALA A 17 3.73 -5.01 -14.34
C ALA A 17 4.68 -4.55 -13.24
N ILE A 18 5.98 -4.77 -13.42
CA ILE A 18 7.00 -4.08 -12.64
C ILE A 18 7.07 -2.66 -13.17
N VAL A 19 6.65 -1.70 -12.34
CA VAL A 19 6.78 -0.27 -12.62
C VAL A 19 8.01 0.24 -11.92
N LYS A 20 8.87 0.92 -12.68
CA LYS A 20 10.02 1.67 -12.15
C LYS A 20 9.68 3.15 -12.07
N THR A 21 9.93 3.76 -10.93
CA THR A 21 9.82 5.20 -10.69
C THR A 21 11.05 5.96 -11.18
N THR A 22 10.97 7.30 -11.15
CA THR A 22 12.08 8.21 -11.49
C THR A 22 13.28 8.09 -10.54
N ASN A 23 13.07 7.65 -9.30
CA ASN A 23 14.13 7.38 -8.32
C ASN A 23 14.60 5.90 -8.32
N GLU A 24 14.38 5.19 -9.43
CA GLU A 24 14.81 3.80 -9.68
C GLU A 24 14.21 2.75 -8.73
N LYS A 25 13.21 3.11 -7.93
CA LYS A 25 12.44 2.15 -7.12
C LYS A 25 11.49 1.38 -8.02
N SER A 26 11.27 0.12 -7.71
CA SER A 26 10.38 -0.76 -8.45
C SER A 26 9.20 -1.18 -7.58
N PHE A 27 8.00 -1.29 -8.14
CA PHE A 27 6.84 -1.88 -7.48
C PHE A 27 6.00 -2.68 -8.47
N TYR A 28 5.18 -3.60 -7.97
CA TYR A 28 4.27 -4.38 -8.79
C TYR A 28 2.92 -3.69 -8.87
N VAL A 29 2.41 -3.53 -10.09
CA VAL A 29 1.01 -3.19 -10.33
C VAL A 29 0.24 -4.48 -10.57
N ASN A 30 -0.64 -4.82 -9.63
CA ASN A 30 -1.50 -5.99 -9.71
C ASN A 30 -2.66 -5.73 -10.67
N SER A 31 -3.24 -4.53 -10.62
CA SER A 31 -4.35 -4.12 -11.47
C SER A 31 -4.34 -2.61 -11.66
N PHE A 32 -4.77 -2.15 -12.84
CA PHE A 32 -5.06 -0.73 -13.09
C PHE A 32 -6.31 -0.65 -13.97
N THR A 33 -7.34 0.04 -13.48
CA THR A 33 -8.60 0.26 -14.19
C THR A 33 -8.80 1.76 -14.41
N PRO A 34 -8.32 2.33 -15.53
CA PRO A 34 -8.34 3.77 -15.78
C PRO A 34 -9.76 4.37 -15.70
N MET A 35 -10.76 3.68 -16.24
CA MET A 35 -12.17 4.15 -16.24
C MET A 35 -12.74 4.33 -14.83
N ASN A 36 -12.28 3.51 -13.88
CA ASN A 36 -12.73 3.55 -12.50
C ASN A 36 -11.72 4.27 -11.58
N GLY A 37 -10.57 4.66 -12.11
CA GLY A 37 -9.47 5.26 -11.35
C GLY A 37 -8.84 4.33 -10.31
N VAL A 38 -8.98 3.00 -10.47
CA VAL A 38 -8.48 1.95 -9.53
C VAL A 38 -7.05 1.57 -9.85
N LEU A 39 -6.17 1.68 -8.86
CA LEU A 39 -4.80 1.20 -8.95
C LEU A 39 -4.49 0.28 -7.76
N ASP A 40 -4.17 -0.97 -8.05
CA ASP A 40 -3.73 -1.94 -7.05
C ASP A 40 -2.22 -2.18 -7.20
N ILE A 41 -1.47 -1.91 -6.15
CA ILE A 41 -0.02 -2.12 -6.12
C ILE A 41 0.41 -3.05 -5.00
N THR A 42 1.59 -3.63 -5.13
CA THR A 42 2.25 -4.38 -4.06
C THR A 42 3.73 -4.09 -4.11
N ALA A 43 4.31 -3.84 -2.95
CA ALA A 43 5.77 -3.65 -2.85
C ALA A 43 6.48 -4.95 -3.27
N PRO A 44 7.63 -4.87 -3.97
CA PRO A 44 8.45 -6.05 -4.17
C PRO A 44 8.87 -6.60 -2.81
N MET A 45 8.67 -7.90 -2.61
CA MET A 45 9.16 -8.56 -1.40
C MET A 45 10.69 -8.47 -1.38
N GLY A 46 11.26 -7.72 -0.44
CA GLY A 46 12.68 -7.86 -0.09
C GLY A 46 13.48 -6.61 0.25
N SER A 47 13.09 -5.38 -0.13
CA SER A 47 13.98 -4.22 0.11
C SER A 47 13.32 -2.85 0.24
N MET A 48 11.99 -2.75 0.19
CA MET A 48 11.28 -1.48 0.26
C MET A 48 10.74 -1.23 1.67
N THR A 49 10.98 -0.04 2.20
CA THR A 49 10.37 0.45 3.45
C THR A 49 8.94 0.94 3.19
N ILE A 50 8.11 1.00 4.24
CA ILE A 50 6.78 1.59 4.12
C ILE A 50 6.82 3.06 3.69
N TYR A 51 7.86 3.81 4.07
CA TYR A 51 8.01 5.21 3.66
C TYR A 51 8.24 5.33 2.15
N GLU A 52 9.11 4.48 1.58
CA GLU A 52 9.33 4.46 0.13
C GLU A 52 8.07 4.03 -0.64
N LEU A 53 7.32 3.04 -0.12
CA LEU A 53 6.04 2.67 -0.72
C LEU A 53 5.01 3.79 -0.60
N ALA A 54 4.97 4.49 0.53
CA ALA A 54 4.07 5.61 0.76
C ALA A 54 4.37 6.77 -0.20
N GLU A 55 5.65 7.07 -0.46
CA GLU A 55 6.05 8.06 -1.48
C GLU A 55 5.55 7.67 -2.87
N ILE A 56 5.65 6.39 -3.24
CA ILE A 56 5.10 5.87 -4.50
C ILE A 56 3.59 6.06 -4.55
N VAL A 57 2.87 5.63 -3.51
CA VAL A 57 1.41 5.74 -3.42
C VAL A 57 0.97 7.20 -3.52
N SER A 58 1.64 8.12 -2.80
CA SER A 58 1.36 9.55 -2.85
C SER A 58 1.66 10.14 -4.23
N GLY A 59 2.77 9.74 -4.84
CA GLY A 59 3.17 10.16 -6.19
C GLY A 59 2.22 9.69 -7.29
N CYS A 60 1.49 8.58 -7.08
CA CYS A 60 0.47 8.12 -8.04
C CYS A 60 -0.68 9.13 -8.19
N PHE A 61 -0.94 9.98 -7.19
CA PHE A 61 -1.97 11.01 -7.23
C PHE A 61 -1.46 12.34 -7.81
N GLU A 62 -0.16 12.50 -8.06
CA GLU A 62 0.42 13.76 -8.57
C GLU A 62 -0.07 14.09 -9.98
N PRO A 63 -0.18 15.38 -10.34
CA PRO A 63 -0.68 15.78 -11.66
C PRO A 63 0.22 15.27 -12.80
N ASP A 64 1.51 15.11 -12.52
CA ASP A 64 2.53 14.66 -13.48
C ASP A 64 2.75 13.14 -13.46
N SER A 65 1.93 12.41 -12.70
CA SER A 65 1.91 10.95 -12.66
C SER A 65 1.46 10.39 -14.00
N THR A 66 2.06 9.27 -14.42
CA THR A 66 1.59 8.53 -15.60
C THR A 66 0.26 7.80 -15.35
N PHE A 67 -0.18 7.70 -14.09
CA PHE A 67 -1.47 7.11 -13.73
C PHE A 67 -2.59 8.15 -13.76
N GLU A 68 -2.98 8.55 -14.97
CA GLU A 68 -4.09 9.49 -15.17
C GLU A 68 -5.39 8.96 -14.53
N ASN A 69 -6.16 9.87 -13.92
CA ASN A 69 -7.47 9.60 -13.32
C ASN A 69 -7.49 8.64 -12.12
N VAL A 70 -6.35 8.38 -11.46
CA VAL A 70 -6.33 7.62 -10.20
C VAL A 70 -7.15 8.34 -9.12
N LYS A 71 -8.16 7.64 -8.60
CA LYS A 71 -9.05 8.10 -7.52
C LYS A 71 -8.76 7.40 -6.20
N TRP A 72 -8.21 6.19 -6.28
CA TRP A 72 -7.90 5.33 -5.15
C TRP A 72 -6.68 4.46 -5.48
N VAL A 73 -5.85 4.22 -4.48
CA VAL A 73 -4.72 3.30 -4.58
C VAL A 73 -4.87 2.30 -3.44
N THR A 74 -4.96 1.03 -3.79
CA THR A 74 -4.89 -0.05 -2.81
C THR A 74 -3.49 -0.65 -2.87
N PHE A 75 -2.84 -0.78 -1.72
CA PHE A 75 -1.52 -1.38 -1.63
C PHE A 75 -1.47 -2.45 -0.56
N LYS A 76 -0.62 -3.46 -0.80
CA LYS A 76 -0.28 -4.49 0.19
C LYS A 76 1.16 -4.36 0.64
N PHE A 77 1.39 -4.29 1.95
CA PHE A 77 2.71 -4.24 2.57
C PHE A 77 2.74 -5.07 3.86
N ASN A 78 3.69 -6.00 3.97
CA ASN A 78 3.81 -6.95 5.09
C ASN A 78 2.46 -7.59 5.47
N THR A 79 1.73 -8.14 4.50
CA THR A 79 0.37 -8.73 4.65
C THR A 79 -0.78 -7.75 4.89
N ILE A 80 -0.52 -6.50 5.28
CA ILE A 80 -1.55 -5.49 5.48
C ILE A 80 -1.97 -4.89 4.15
N THR A 81 -3.28 -4.82 3.92
CA THR A 81 -3.88 -4.15 2.75
C THR A 81 -4.47 -2.81 3.19
N VAL A 82 -4.11 -1.73 2.50
CA VAL A 82 -4.57 -0.38 2.79
C VAL A 82 -5.11 0.24 1.51
N THR A 83 -6.25 0.93 1.61
CA THR A 83 -6.80 1.74 0.53
C THR A 83 -6.69 3.21 0.87
N VAL A 84 -6.12 3.98 -0.05
CA VAL A 84 -5.92 5.42 0.03
C VAL A 84 -6.75 6.07 -1.07
N THR A 85 -7.57 7.07 -0.74
CA THR A 85 -8.34 7.81 -1.75
C THR A 85 -7.73 9.19 -2.02
N LEU A 86 -7.93 9.70 -3.23
CA LEU A 86 -7.43 11.01 -3.67
C LEU A 86 -7.87 12.15 -2.73
N GLY A 87 -9.10 12.08 -2.21
CA GLY A 87 -9.65 13.09 -1.29
C GLY A 87 -9.05 13.05 0.11
N GLU A 88 -8.53 11.91 0.55
CA GLU A 88 -7.97 11.71 1.89
C GLU A 88 -6.48 12.07 1.98
N ALA A 89 -5.74 11.94 0.88
CA ALA A 89 -4.29 11.77 0.94
C ALA A 89 -3.52 12.48 -0.16
N ARG A 90 -4.08 13.56 -0.73
CA ARG A 90 -3.47 14.29 -1.85
C ARG A 90 -2.00 14.60 -1.54
N TRP A 91 -1.11 13.81 -2.14
CA TRP A 91 0.36 13.90 -2.09
C TRP A 91 0.97 13.89 -0.68
N ASN A 92 0.34 13.21 0.29
CA ASN A 92 0.83 13.18 1.67
C ASN A 92 1.36 11.79 2.07
N THR A 93 2.68 11.62 2.02
CA THR A 93 3.38 10.39 2.43
C THR A 93 3.10 10.02 3.88
N ASP A 94 3.14 10.99 4.80
CA ASP A 94 2.92 10.73 6.24
C ASP A 94 1.51 10.22 6.50
N TYR A 95 0.50 10.74 5.78
CA TYR A 95 -0.86 10.23 5.87
C TYR A 95 -0.95 8.76 5.45
N VAL A 96 -0.29 8.37 4.35
CA VAL A 96 -0.26 6.98 3.88
C VAL A 96 0.41 6.07 4.91
N VAL A 97 1.54 6.50 5.48
CA VAL A 97 2.24 5.75 6.55
C VAL A 97 1.36 5.62 7.79
N GLN A 98 0.68 6.68 8.23
CA GLN A 98 -0.22 6.63 9.39
C GLN A 98 -1.40 5.69 9.15
N LYS A 99 -1.98 5.70 7.95
CA LYS A 99 -3.07 4.80 7.58
C LYS A 99 -2.63 3.33 7.63
N TRP A 100 -1.42 3.04 7.15
CA TRP A 100 -0.82 1.70 7.27
C TRP A 100 -0.54 1.32 8.73
N LYS A 101 0.07 2.20 9.53
CA LYS A 101 0.35 1.93 10.96
C LYS A 101 -0.92 1.59 11.72
N LYS A 102 -1.99 2.35 11.49
CA LYS A 102 -3.30 2.07 12.10
C LYS A 102 -3.82 0.68 11.71
N ALA A 103 -3.78 0.35 10.41
CA ALA A 103 -4.23 -0.96 9.93
C ALA A 103 -3.37 -2.11 10.48
N TRP A 104 -2.07 -1.89 10.62
CA TRP A 104 -1.15 -2.83 11.26
C TRP A 104 -1.47 -3.05 12.74
N ASP A 105 -1.69 -1.97 13.50
CA ASP A 105 -2.04 -2.05 14.93
C ASP A 105 -3.39 -2.76 15.15
N ASP A 106 -4.37 -2.50 14.27
CA ASP A 106 -5.68 -3.15 14.32
C ASP A 106 -5.57 -4.66 14.01
N ASP A 107 -4.72 -5.06 13.05
CA ASP A 107 -4.42 -6.46 12.75
C ASP A 107 -3.71 -7.17 13.91
N LEU A 108 -2.72 -6.52 14.54
CA LEU A 108 -2.05 -7.05 15.73
C LEU A 108 -3.03 -7.28 16.89
N LYS A 109 -3.92 -6.31 17.17
CA LYS A 109 -4.94 -6.44 18.22
C LYS A 109 -5.94 -7.55 17.92
N ALA A 110 -6.28 -7.76 16.66
CA ALA A 110 -7.18 -8.85 16.27
C ALA A 110 -6.53 -10.22 16.53
N LYS A 111 -5.24 -10.37 16.21
CA LYS A 111 -4.47 -11.60 16.47
C LYS A 111 -4.32 -11.90 17.95
N ASP A 112 -3.96 -10.90 18.76
CA ASP A 112 -3.86 -11.05 20.23
C ASP A 112 -5.19 -11.49 20.87
N LYS A 113 -6.34 -11.00 20.37
CA LYS A 113 -7.66 -11.44 20.84
C LYS A 113 -7.94 -12.90 20.49
N VAL A 114 -7.54 -13.35 19.30
CA VAL A 114 -7.72 -14.75 18.87
C VAL A 114 -6.86 -15.66 19.73
N GLU A 115 -5.59 -15.31 19.98
CA GLU A 115 -4.68 -16.10 20.83
C GLU A 115 -5.17 -16.21 22.28
N LYS A 116 -5.69 -15.12 22.84
CA LYS A 116 -6.31 -15.14 24.18
C LYS A 116 -7.55 -16.01 24.22
N PHE A 117 -8.41 -15.92 23.21
CA PHE A 117 -9.63 -16.75 23.13
C PHE A 117 -9.31 -18.24 22.96
N SER A 118 -8.28 -18.59 22.17
CA SER A 118 -7.84 -19.99 22.07
C SER A 118 -7.27 -20.53 23.38
N ALA A 119 -6.52 -19.72 24.13
CA ALA A 119 -6.00 -20.13 25.43
C ALA A 119 -7.12 -20.43 26.45
N TYR A 120 -8.21 -19.65 26.44
CA TYR A 120 -9.38 -19.94 27.28
C TYR A 120 -10.10 -21.23 26.89
N LEU A 121 -10.15 -21.59 25.61
CA LEU A 121 -10.80 -22.82 25.16
C LEU A 121 -9.96 -24.08 25.46
N ASP A 122 -8.63 -23.95 25.49
CA ASP A 122 -7.74 -25.06 25.85
C ASP A 122 -7.70 -25.32 27.37
N GLU A 123 -8.07 -24.35 28.22
CA GLU A 123 -8.12 -24.49 29.68
C GLU A 123 -9.41 -25.16 30.21
N ASP A 124 -10.46 -25.29 29.39
CA ASP A 124 -11.78 -25.82 29.81
C ASP A 124 -12.06 -27.27 29.31
N ILE A 125 -11.05 -28.00 28.81
CA ILE A 125 -11.18 -29.41 28.38
C ILE A 125 -10.46 -30.36 29.35
N ASP A 126 -10.78 -30.26 30.63
CA ASP A 126 -10.50 -31.30 31.64
C ASP A 126 -11.65 -31.33 32.67
N GLU A 127 -12.79 -31.92 32.29
CA GLU A 127 -13.62 -32.83 33.14
C GLU A 127 -14.78 -33.49 32.36
#